data_AF-A0A1S9TTS3-F1
#
_entry.id   AF-A0A1S9TTS3-F1
#
_cell.length_a   1.000
_cell.length_b   1.000
_cell.length_c   1.000
_cell.angle_alpha   90.00
_cell.angle_beta   90.00
_cell.angle_gamma   90.00
#
_symmetry.space_group_name_H-M   'P 1'
#
loop_
_entity.id
_entity.type
_entity.pdbx_description
1 polymer ?
#
loop_
_entity_poly.entity_id
_entity_poly.type
_entity_poly.pdbx_seq_one_letter_code
_entity_poly.pdbx_strand_id
1 'polypeptide(L)'
;MQAIKKIVASSTNTTSRNTSQRYVLSPNRCTNVFLVGKEKFKDVCSKRMLIDIETNEEFCPQCRLVEKEDQKLAIETLAIKKKNEIIHLYDSFADNSLINDKLKKATFENYVPTKKELADAKETIMDFVTSFNREEPTSMIITGDYGVGKSHLCVAATKELMKKGHSAMFIQMNKLFT
;
A
#
# COMPACT_ATOMS: atom_id res chain seq x y z
N MET A 1 13.69 64.22 26.85
CA MET A 1 13.88 62.78 27.10
C MET A 1 12.50 62.14 27.27
N GLN A 2 11.96 61.53 26.21
CA GLN A 2 10.66 60.85 26.22
C GLN A 2 10.84 59.41 26.72
N ALA A 3 10.08 59.01 27.73
CA ALA A 3 10.04 57.63 28.23
C ALA A 3 8.98 56.83 27.48
N ILE A 4 9.41 55.74 26.84
CA ILE A 4 8.56 54.83 26.05
C ILE A 4 7.80 53.90 27.00
N LYS A 5 6.47 54.00 27.03
CA LYS A 5 5.57 53.02 27.66
C LYS A 5 5.59 51.72 26.84
N LYS A 6 6.16 50.64 27.39
CA LYS A 6 5.98 49.28 26.85
C LYS A 6 4.53 48.85 27.10
N ILE A 7 3.75 48.77 26.03
CA ILE A 7 2.44 48.11 26.01
C ILE A 7 2.73 46.61 25.89
N VAL A 8 2.62 45.89 27.00
CA VAL A 8 2.62 44.43 27.00
C VAL A 8 1.20 43.99 26.65
N ALA A 9 1.00 43.52 25.43
CA ALA A 9 -0.25 42.92 25.01
C ALA A 9 -0.48 41.62 25.81
N SER A 10 -1.32 41.66 26.83
CA SER A 10 -1.85 40.44 27.43
C SER A 10 -2.96 39.92 26.52
N SER A 11 -2.71 38.79 25.86
CA SER A 11 -3.75 38.07 25.14
C SER A 11 -4.68 37.42 26.16
N THR A 12 -5.69 38.15 26.62
CA THR A 12 -6.82 37.55 27.32
C THR A 12 -7.61 36.74 26.30
N ASN A 13 -7.26 35.47 26.14
CA ASN A 13 -8.07 34.52 25.39
C ASN A 13 -9.42 34.39 26.09
N THR A 14 -10.41 35.10 25.56
CA THR A 14 -11.82 34.96 25.91
C THR A 14 -12.33 33.69 25.23
N THR A 15 -12.01 32.53 25.78
CA THR A 15 -12.57 31.26 25.33
C THR A 15 -13.97 31.06 25.93
N SER A 16 -14.91 30.79 25.05
CA SER A 16 -16.31 30.43 25.29
C SER A 16 -16.51 29.48 26.47
N ARG A 17 -17.39 29.87 27.41
CA ARG A 17 -17.65 29.21 28.71
C ARG A 17 -18.46 27.91 28.71
N ASN A 18 -18.75 27.26 27.58
CA ASN A 18 -19.72 26.15 27.54
C ASN A 18 -19.16 24.75 27.20
N THR A 19 -17.84 24.55 27.13
CA THR A 19 -17.21 23.23 26.90
C THR A 19 -16.33 22.75 28.06
N SER A 20 -16.34 23.45 29.19
CA SER A 20 -15.36 23.29 30.29
C SER A 20 -15.61 22.15 31.27
N GLN A 21 -16.59 21.27 31.05
CA GLN A 21 -17.01 20.28 32.06
C GLN A 21 -16.73 18.81 31.73
N ARG A 22 -16.16 18.48 30.57
CA ARG A 22 -15.97 17.07 30.17
C ARG A 22 -14.64 16.45 30.61
N TYR A 23 -13.61 17.27 30.81
CA TYR A 23 -12.24 16.79 31.06
C TYR A 23 -11.63 17.46 32.28
N VAL A 24 -10.91 16.70 33.11
CA VAL A 24 -10.11 17.20 34.23
C VAL A 24 -8.62 16.92 34.02
N LEU A 25 -7.76 17.75 34.62
CA LEU A 25 -6.31 17.56 34.56
C LEU A 25 -5.90 16.34 35.39
N SER A 26 -5.09 15.46 34.79
CA SER A 26 -4.45 14.38 35.54
C SER A 26 -3.23 14.90 36.33
N PRO A 27 -2.91 14.27 37.49
CA PRO A 27 -1.62 14.44 38.14
C PRO A 27 -0.45 13.85 37.34
N ASN A 28 -0.70 12.89 36.43
CA ASN A 28 0.34 12.22 35.67
C ASN A 28 0.73 13.00 34.40
N ARG A 29 1.94 12.71 33.94
CA ARG A 29 2.43 13.12 32.62
C ARG A 29 2.50 11.91 31.73
N CYS A 30 2.29 12.13 30.44
CA CYS A 30 2.51 11.12 29.44
C CYS A 30 3.96 10.61 29.52
N THR A 31 4.15 9.35 29.18
CA THR A 31 5.45 8.67 29.09
C THR A 31 5.59 7.91 27.77
N ASN A 32 4.75 8.26 26.78
CA ASN A 32 4.73 7.57 25.50
C ASN A 32 6.07 7.74 24.78
N VAL A 33 6.59 6.65 24.23
CA VAL A 33 7.92 6.62 23.61
C VAL A 33 7.75 6.55 22.10
N PHE A 34 8.18 7.59 21.42
CA PHE A 34 8.24 7.64 19.96
C PHE A 34 9.60 7.14 19.49
N LEU A 35 9.61 6.24 18.50
CA LEU A 35 10.81 5.80 17.81
C LEU A 35 11.00 6.67 16.56
N VAL A 36 12.02 7.53 16.56
CA VAL A 36 12.26 8.47 15.46
C VAL A 36 13.48 8.03 14.64
N GLY A 37 13.30 7.88 13.33
CA GLY A 37 14.36 7.62 12.36
C GLY A 37 14.92 6.19 12.35
N LYS A 38 15.88 5.95 11.43
CA LYS A 38 16.55 4.63 11.26
C LYS A 38 17.41 4.24 12.46
N GLU A 39 17.88 5.24 13.23
CA GLU A 39 18.77 5.05 14.38
C GLU A 39 18.03 4.80 15.70
N LYS A 40 16.69 4.65 15.67
CA LYS A 40 15.84 4.34 16.84
C LYS A 40 16.06 5.30 18.02
N PHE A 41 16.19 6.60 17.76
CA PHE A 41 16.24 7.56 18.85
C PHE A 41 14.91 7.52 19.61
N LYS A 42 14.96 7.37 20.93
CA LYS A 42 13.78 7.35 21.79
C LYS A 42 13.46 8.77 22.20
N ASP A 43 12.38 9.32 21.64
CA ASP A 43 11.80 10.55 22.17
C ASP A 43 10.65 10.21 23.11
N VAL A 44 10.58 10.88 24.27
CA VAL A 44 9.58 10.58 25.30
C VAL A 44 8.63 11.76 25.41
N CYS A 45 7.35 11.53 25.14
CA CYS A 45 6.31 12.50 25.41
C CYS A 45 6.29 12.81 26.91
N SER A 46 6.23 14.09 27.29
CA SER A 46 6.16 14.55 28.69
C SER A 46 5.00 15.53 28.95
N LYS A 47 4.01 15.50 28.06
CA LYS A 47 2.81 16.36 28.11
C LYS A 47 1.89 15.97 29.27
N ARG A 48 1.11 16.93 29.77
CA ARG A 48 0.07 16.67 30.80
C ARG A 48 -1.05 15.81 30.22
N MET A 49 -1.54 14.88 31.03
CA MET A 49 -2.68 14.02 30.68
C MET A 49 -4.01 14.64 31.15
N LEU A 50 -5.11 14.21 30.52
CA LEU A 50 -6.47 14.55 30.88
C LEU A 50 -7.24 13.28 31.27
N ILE A 51 -8.22 13.41 32.16
CA ILE A 51 -9.17 12.35 32.50
C ILE A 51 -10.54 12.78 31.95
N ASP A 52 -11.17 11.93 31.15
CA ASP A 52 -12.57 12.12 30.73
C ASP A 52 -13.50 11.73 31.90
N ILE A 53 -14.41 12.63 32.29
CA ILE A 53 -15.29 12.44 33.44
C ILE A 53 -16.38 11.40 33.15
N GLU A 54 -16.76 11.20 31.87
CA GLU A 54 -17.80 10.24 31.48
C GLU A 54 -17.28 8.81 31.46
N THR A 55 -16.06 8.61 30.95
CA THR A 55 -15.45 7.28 30.78
C THR A 55 -14.43 6.93 31.85
N ASN A 56 -14.03 7.91 32.68
CA ASN A 56 -12.92 7.83 33.63
C ASN A 56 -11.59 7.38 32.98
N GLU A 57 -11.44 7.63 31.67
CA GLU A 57 -10.25 7.26 30.90
C GLU A 57 -9.20 8.37 30.97
N GLU A 58 -7.97 8.01 31.36
CA GLU A 58 -6.83 8.92 31.37
C GLU A 58 -6.07 8.84 30.04
N PHE A 59 -5.88 9.97 29.35
CA PHE A 59 -5.20 9.99 28.06
C PHE A 59 -4.36 11.25 27.85
N CYS A 60 -3.36 11.16 26.96
CA CYS A 60 -2.62 12.32 26.47
C CYS A 60 -3.26 12.82 25.16
N PRO A 61 -3.80 14.05 25.09
CA PRO A 61 -4.46 14.56 23.89
C PRO A 61 -3.55 14.58 22.66
N GLN A 62 -2.27 14.92 22.85
CA GLN A 62 -1.32 15.00 21.75
C GLN A 62 -0.95 13.61 21.20
N CYS A 63 -0.52 12.67 22.05
CA CYS A 63 -0.24 11.30 21.62
C CYS A 63 -1.44 10.62 20.97
N ARG A 64 -2.65 10.80 21.52
CA ARG A 64 -3.86 10.18 20.97
C ARG A 64 -4.18 10.66 19.54
N LEU A 65 -3.85 11.91 19.22
CA LEU A 65 -4.00 12.47 17.87
C LEU A 65 -2.88 11.96 16.95
N VAL A 66 -1.63 12.09 17.39
CA VAL A 66 -0.44 11.67 16.63
C VAL A 66 -0.50 10.18 16.28
N GLU A 67 -0.85 9.31 17.23
CA GLU A 67 -0.97 7.86 16.98
C GLU A 67 -1.99 7.52 15.89
N LYS A 68 -3.13 8.23 15.86
CA LYS A 68 -4.15 8.00 14.83
C LYS A 68 -3.66 8.46 13.46
N GLU A 69 -2.98 9.60 13.39
CA GLU A 69 -2.39 10.11 12.15
C GLU A 69 -1.25 9.20 11.66
N ASP A 70 -0.38 8.74 12.55
CA ASP A 70 0.72 7.81 12.25
C ASP A 70 0.19 6.46 11.77
N GLN A 71 -0.85 5.91 12.40
CA GLN A 71 -1.50 4.67 11.94
C GLN A 71 -2.05 4.84 10.53
N LYS A 72 -2.72 5.97 10.26
CA LYS A 72 -3.26 6.27 8.93
C LYS A 72 -2.14 6.39 7.90
N LEU A 73 -1.10 7.16 8.21
CA LEU A 73 0.05 7.35 7.34
C LEU A 73 0.79 6.03 7.08
N ALA A 74 0.92 5.17 8.09
CA ALA A 74 1.52 3.85 7.94
C ALA A 74 0.72 2.98 6.97
N ILE A 75 -0.62 2.95 7.09
CA ILE A 75 -1.49 2.22 6.17
C ILE A 75 -1.35 2.75 4.73
N GLU A 76 -1.37 4.06 4.55
CA GLU A 76 -1.19 4.71 3.23
C GLU A 76 0.19 4.39 2.63
N THR A 77 1.24 4.50 3.43
CA THR A 77 2.62 4.21 3.01
C THR A 77 2.78 2.74 2.59
N LEU A 78 2.17 1.81 3.33
CA LEU A 78 2.16 0.39 2.98
C LEU A 78 1.44 0.13 1.65
N ALA A 79 0.31 0.80 1.40
CA ALA A 79 -0.43 0.70 0.15
C ALA A 79 0.38 1.25 -1.04
N ILE A 80 1.03 2.41 -0.86
CA ILE A 80 1.91 3.02 -1.87
C ILE A 80 3.09 2.09 -2.18
N LYS A 81 3.73 1.52 -1.15
CA LYS A 81 4.86 0.59 -1.31
C LYS A 81 4.46 -0.63 -2.15
N LYS A 82 3.34 -1.28 -1.81
CA LYS A 82 2.81 -2.43 -2.58
C LYS A 82 2.54 -2.06 -4.04
N LYS A 83 1.96 -0.87 -4.28
CA LYS A 83 1.71 -0.38 -5.63
C LYS A 83 3.00 -0.18 -6.42
N ASN A 84 4.00 0.45 -5.81
CA ASN A 84 5.29 0.69 -6.44
C ASN A 84 6.04 -0.62 -6.74
N GLU A 85 5.96 -1.62 -5.84
CA GLU A 85 6.50 -2.96 -6.09
C GLU A 85 5.92 -3.58 -7.36
N ILE A 86 4.59 -3.51 -7.53
CA ILE A 86 3.93 -4.01 -8.75
C ILE A 86 4.41 -3.23 -9.98
N ILE A 87 4.46 -1.89 -9.92
CA ILE A 87 4.93 -1.06 -11.05
C ILE A 87 6.35 -1.49 -11.47
N HIS A 88 7.27 -1.65 -10.53
CA HIS A 88 8.62 -2.10 -10.81
C HIS A 88 8.69 -3.51 -11.44
N LEU A 89 7.78 -4.42 -11.06
CA LEU A 89 7.69 -5.73 -11.72
C LEU A 89 7.26 -5.60 -13.18
N TYR A 90 6.30 -4.72 -13.48
CA TYR A 90 5.85 -4.46 -14.85
C TYR A 90 6.94 -3.79 -15.69
N ASP A 91 7.66 -2.82 -15.14
CA ASP A 91 8.77 -2.15 -15.83
C ASP A 91 9.88 -3.16 -16.15
N SER A 92 10.29 -3.95 -15.14
CA SER A 92 11.27 -5.03 -15.34
C SER A 92 10.81 -6.06 -16.37
N PHE A 93 9.53 -6.43 -16.36
CA PHE A 93 8.96 -7.31 -17.37
C PHE A 93 9.01 -6.69 -18.77
N ALA A 94 8.70 -5.40 -18.91
CA ALA A 94 8.70 -4.71 -20.20
C ALA A 94 10.13 -4.56 -20.78
N ASP A 95 11.10 -4.27 -19.93
CA ASP A 95 12.50 -4.05 -20.33
C ASP A 95 13.22 -5.35 -20.69
N ASN A 96 12.97 -6.42 -19.91
CA ASN A 96 13.70 -7.68 -20.04
C ASN A 96 12.98 -8.73 -20.89
N SER A 97 11.67 -8.57 -21.11
CA SER A 97 10.92 -9.52 -21.95
C SER A 97 10.99 -9.09 -23.40
N LEU A 98 11.26 -10.07 -24.27
CA LEU A 98 11.29 -9.89 -25.73
C LEU A 98 9.88 -9.83 -26.34
N ILE A 99 8.94 -9.21 -25.63
CA ILE A 99 7.50 -9.23 -25.91
C ILE A 99 7.13 -8.30 -27.07
N ASN A 100 6.17 -8.73 -27.90
CA ASN A 100 5.60 -7.90 -28.96
C ASN A 100 4.63 -6.86 -28.35
N ASP A 101 4.58 -5.64 -28.90
CA ASP A 101 3.66 -4.58 -28.46
C ASP A 101 2.19 -5.00 -28.44
N LYS A 102 1.78 -5.90 -29.35
CA LYS A 102 0.42 -6.47 -29.34
C LYS A 102 0.12 -7.23 -28.05
N LEU A 103 1.10 -7.95 -27.51
CA LEU A 103 0.96 -8.74 -26.28
C LEU A 103 1.07 -7.88 -25.02
N LYS A 104 1.70 -6.69 -25.08
CA LYS A 104 1.74 -5.74 -23.94
C LYS A 104 0.35 -5.35 -23.45
N LYS A 105 -0.67 -5.40 -24.30
CA LYS A 105 -2.07 -5.13 -23.93
C LYS A 105 -2.87 -6.37 -23.56
N ALA A 106 -2.33 -7.59 -23.70
CA ALA A 106 -3.07 -8.83 -23.42
C ALA A 106 -3.46 -8.97 -21.94
N THR A 107 -4.73 -9.21 -21.66
CA THR A 107 -5.27 -9.53 -20.32
C THR A 107 -6.33 -10.62 -20.44
N PHE A 108 -6.79 -11.18 -19.32
CA PHE A 108 -7.86 -12.18 -19.37
C PHE A 108 -9.19 -11.56 -19.80
N GLU A 109 -9.44 -10.29 -19.45
CA GLU A 109 -10.68 -9.58 -19.74
C GLU A 109 -10.84 -9.30 -21.24
N ASN A 110 -9.75 -8.96 -21.93
CA ASN A 110 -9.79 -8.68 -23.36
C ASN A 110 -9.54 -9.92 -24.25
N TYR A 111 -9.41 -11.10 -23.65
CA TYR A 111 -9.42 -12.35 -24.39
C TYR A 111 -10.87 -12.81 -24.63
N VAL A 112 -11.27 -12.83 -25.90
CA VAL A 112 -12.61 -13.24 -26.34
C VAL A 112 -12.51 -14.63 -26.98
N PRO A 113 -12.91 -15.71 -26.29
CA PRO A 113 -12.87 -17.06 -26.84
C PRO A 113 -13.93 -17.23 -27.93
N THR A 114 -13.55 -17.89 -29.03
CA THR A 114 -14.47 -18.18 -30.15
C THR A 114 -15.17 -19.54 -30.03
N LYS A 115 -14.59 -20.46 -29.26
CA LYS A 115 -15.07 -21.82 -29.03
C LYS A 115 -15.15 -22.09 -27.52
N LYS A 116 -16.01 -23.02 -27.12
CA LYS A 116 -16.13 -23.45 -25.71
C LYS A 116 -14.80 -23.95 -25.15
N GLU A 117 -14.08 -24.79 -25.90
CA GLU A 117 -12.77 -25.32 -25.50
C GLU A 117 -11.76 -24.21 -25.13
N LEU A 118 -11.82 -23.07 -25.82
CA LEU A 118 -10.95 -21.92 -25.56
C LEU A 118 -11.38 -21.13 -24.32
N ALA A 119 -12.67 -21.15 -23.97
CA ALA A 119 -13.17 -20.60 -22.72
C ALA A 119 -12.75 -21.49 -21.55
N ASP A 120 -12.89 -22.80 -21.69
CA ASP A 120 -12.48 -23.78 -20.68
C ASP A 120 -10.94 -23.71 -20.43
N ALA A 121 -10.15 -23.52 -21.50
CA ALA A 121 -8.71 -23.30 -21.39
C ALA A 121 -8.36 -21.99 -20.66
N LYS A 122 -9.11 -20.91 -20.89
CA LYS A 122 -8.95 -19.65 -20.17
C LYS A 122 -9.19 -19.85 -18.67
N GLU A 123 -10.27 -20.53 -18.31
CA GLU A 123 -10.62 -20.84 -16.92
C GLU A 123 -9.54 -21.67 -16.24
N THR A 124 -9.07 -22.73 -16.90
CA THR A 124 -7.97 -23.58 -16.39
C THR A 124 -6.69 -22.78 -16.08
N ILE A 125 -6.35 -21.80 -16.94
CA ILE A 125 -5.17 -20.94 -16.73
C ILE A 125 -5.42 -19.95 -15.59
N MET A 126 -6.65 -19.43 -15.44
CA MET A 126 -7.01 -18.57 -14.31
C MET A 126 -6.94 -19.33 -12.98
N ASP A 127 -7.35 -20.60 -12.96
CA ASP A 127 -7.22 -21.47 -11.79
C ASP A 127 -5.77 -21.75 -11.44
N PHE A 128 -4.92 -21.98 -12.44
CA PHE A 128 -3.48 -22.11 -12.26
C PHE A 128 -2.87 -20.85 -11.62
N VAL A 129 -3.20 -19.66 -12.13
CA VAL A 129 -2.75 -18.39 -11.53
C VAL A 129 -3.27 -18.24 -10.10
N THR A 130 -4.49 -18.69 -9.82
CA THR A 130 -5.12 -18.58 -8.50
C THR A 130 -4.44 -19.46 -7.48
N SER A 131 -4.09 -20.69 -7.86
CA SER A 131 -3.46 -21.72 -7.03
C SER A 131 -1.92 -21.70 -7.06
N PHE A 132 -1.30 -20.83 -7.84
CA PHE A 132 0.15 -20.76 -7.97
C PHE A 132 0.85 -20.58 -6.61
N ASN A 133 1.75 -21.51 -6.28
CA ASN A 133 2.57 -21.48 -5.08
C ASN A 133 4.05 -21.61 -5.47
N ARG A 134 4.90 -20.76 -4.89
CA ARG A 134 6.35 -20.80 -5.11
C ARG A 134 7.03 -21.95 -4.37
N GLU A 135 6.47 -22.37 -3.24
CA GLU A 135 7.00 -23.47 -2.43
C GLU A 135 6.66 -24.84 -3.04
N GLU A 136 5.56 -24.91 -3.79
CA GLU A 136 5.11 -26.08 -4.54
C GLU A 136 4.98 -25.76 -6.03
N PRO A 137 6.12 -25.67 -6.76
CA PRO A 137 6.11 -25.19 -8.13
C PRO A 137 5.40 -26.17 -9.07
N THR A 138 4.45 -25.65 -9.83
CA THR A 138 3.75 -26.38 -10.89
C THR A 138 4.07 -25.79 -12.26
N SER A 139 4.07 -26.63 -13.29
CA SER A 139 4.35 -26.24 -14.67
C SER A 139 3.15 -26.56 -15.55
N MET A 140 2.86 -25.70 -16.52
CA MET A 140 1.76 -25.87 -17.46
C MET A 140 2.29 -25.75 -18.89
N ILE A 141 1.83 -26.65 -19.77
CA ILE A 141 2.10 -26.60 -21.20
C ILE A 141 0.77 -26.34 -21.92
N ILE A 142 0.75 -25.33 -22.78
CA ILE A 142 -0.44 -24.96 -23.56
C ILE A 142 -0.21 -25.36 -25.02
N THR A 143 -1.08 -26.22 -25.54
CA THR A 143 -1.04 -26.72 -26.92
C THR A 143 -2.26 -26.25 -27.71
N GLY A 144 -2.19 -26.32 -29.04
CA GLY A 144 -3.30 -25.97 -29.94
C GLY A 144 -2.85 -25.21 -31.18
N ASP A 145 -3.81 -24.87 -32.03
CA ASP A 145 -3.56 -24.26 -33.34
C ASP A 145 -2.97 -22.84 -33.26
N TYR A 146 -2.39 -22.38 -34.35
CA TYR A 146 -1.89 -21.01 -34.45
C TYR A 146 -3.05 -20.00 -34.40
N GLY A 147 -2.79 -18.78 -33.91
CA GLY A 147 -3.78 -17.71 -33.90
C GLY A 147 -4.88 -17.80 -32.85
N VAL A 148 -4.97 -18.88 -32.06
CA VAL A 148 -6.01 -19.05 -31.01
C VAL A 148 -5.74 -18.28 -29.71
N GLY A 149 -4.65 -17.51 -29.63
CA GLY A 149 -4.35 -16.66 -28.47
C GLY A 149 -3.58 -17.33 -27.32
N LYS A 150 -2.87 -18.44 -27.55
CA LYS A 150 -2.01 -19.07 -26.53
C LYS A 150 -1.05 -18.09 -25.84
N SER A 151 -0.29 -17.33 -26.64
CA SER A 151 0.64 -16.31 -26.10
C SER A 151 -0.08 -15.18 -25.37
N HIS A 152 -1.31 -14.85 -25.79
CA HIS A 152 -2.13 -13.86 -25.10
C HIS A 152 -2.49 -14.33 -23.70
N LEU A 153 -2.97 -15.57 -23.56
CA LEU A 153 -3.31 -16.19 -22.28
C LEU A 153 -2.08 -16.32 -21.36
N CYS A 154 -0.92 -16.72 -21.88
CA CYS A 154 0.33 -16.76 -21.11
C CYS A 154 0.68 -15.39 -20.54
N VAL A 155 0.65 -14.34 -21.36
CA VAL A 155 0.99 -12.98 -20.92
C VAL A 155 -0.04 -12.44 -19.93
N ALA A 156 -1.33 -12.75 -20.13
CA ALA A 156 -2.37 -12.43 -19.17
C ALA A 156 -2.11 -13.11 -17.81
N ALA A 157 -1.76 -14.40 -17.81
CA ALA A 157 -1.41 -15.14 -16.60
C ALA A 157 -0.21 -14.52 -15.88
N THR A 158 0.85 -14.19 -16.61
CA THR A 158 2.03 -13.51 -16.07
C THR A 158 1.68 -12.18 -15.38
N LYS A 159 0.78 -11.39 -15.98
CA LYS A 159 0.35 -10.11 -15.40
C LYS A 159 -0.41 -10.27 -14.10
N GLU A 160 -1.27 -11.28 -14.00
CA GLU A 160 -1.96 -11.59 -12.75
C GLU A 160 -0.99 -12.09 -11.66
N LEU A 161 0.02 -12.89 -12.03
CA LEU A 161 1.07 -13.28 -11.08
C LEU A 161 1.88 -12.09 -10.59
N MET A 162 2.18 -11.10 -11.46
CA MET A 162 2.84 -9.85 -11.06
C MET A 162 1.98 -9.00 -10.12
N LYS A 163 0.66 -8.97 -10.31
CA LYS A 163 -0.26 -8.32 -9.35
C LYS A 163 -0.22 -8.96 -7.97
N LYS A 164 0.12 -10.26 -7.88
CA LYS A 164 0.36 -10.98 -6.64
C LYS A 164 1.77 -10.82 -6.07
N GLY A 165 2.64 -10.04 -6.73
CA GLY A 165 4.00 -9.77 -6.28
C GLY A 165 5.06 -10.75 -6.80
N HIS A 166 4.72 -11.61 -7.77
CA HIS A 166 5.70 -12.52 -8.38
C HIS A 166 6.41 -11.86 -9.56
N SER A 167 7.74 -11.97 -9.60
CA SER A 167 8.50 -11.62 -10.81
C SER A 167 8.25 -12.64 -11.91
N ALA A 168 8.29 -12.17 -13.15
CA ALA A 168 8.05 -13.01 -14.32
C ALA A 168 8.86 -12.53 -15.53
N MET A 169 9.05 -13.42 -16.49
CA MET A 169 9.78 -13.15 -17.73
C MET A 169 9.06 -13.82 -18.89
N PHE A 170 8.94 -13.12 -20.02
CA PHE A 170 8.40 -13.68 -21.25
C PHE A 170 9.48 -13.75 -22.33
N ILE A 171 9.75 -14.96 -22.81
CA ILE A 171 10.83 -15.23 -23.75
C ILE A 171 10.24 -15.76 -25.05
N GLN A 172 10.53 -15.06 -26.14
CA GLN A 172 10.22 -15.55 -27.48
C GLN A 172 11.45 -16.27 -28.04
N MET A 173 11.35 -17.59 -28.23
CA MET A 173 12.49 -18.45 -28.61
C MET A 173 13.26 -17.93 -29.83
N ASN A 174 12.55 -17.43 -30.86
CA ASN A 174 13.20 -16.95 -32.08
C ASN A 174 14.09 -15.72 -31.85
N LYS A 175 13.79 -14.88 -30.85
CA LYS A 175 14.58 -13.69 -30.51
C LYS A 175 15.76 -14.00 -29.59
N LEU A 176 15.91 -15.25 -29.15
CA LEU A 176 16.95 -15.70 -28.23
C LEU A 176 18.24 -16.09 -28.98
N PHE A 177 18.11 -16.51 -30.23
CA PHE A 177 19.20 -17.02 -31.07
C PHE A 177 19.63 -16.04 -32.18
N THR A 178 19.06 -14.84 -32.21
CA THR A 178 19.37 -13.77 -33.19
C THR A 178 19.87 -12.56 -32.44
#